data_AF-A0A417D7G3-F1
#
_entry.id   AF-A0A417D7G3-F1
#
_cell.length_a   1.000
_cell.length_b   1.000
_cell.length_c   1.000
_cell.angle_alpha   90.00
_cell.angle_beta   90.00
_cell.angle_gamma   90.00
#
_symmetry.space_group_name_H-M   'P 1'
#
loop_
_entity.id
_entity.type
_entity.pdbx_description
1 polymer ?
#
loop_
_entity_poly.entity_id
_entity_poly.type
_entity_poly.pdbx_seq_one_letter_code
_entity_poly.pdbx_strand_id
1 'polypeptide(L)'
;MGIMMFTNAKWIGVPLSEIIKWNILQGDMNNRFAFFHLDIDLEEVGKLFLQITAVARYRLWINGKPVLSGPCKGDRYRQYYDGVDVSDYLKKMFELWRVLPEKGCTTCPEVPVNSRSECHAWSAQPIYEFIHHILGLCIEEAGWEKISISPDFSVLKNMNGQLVTLMGILKFMVKKTNEKVRIELDIPKGINSSLCLGREKVILHAGLNVYEKSCIQ
;
A
#
# COMPACT_ATOMS: atom_id res chain seq x y z
N MET A 1 38.72 -1.75 17.25
CA MET A 1 37.67 -2.76 16.98
C MET A 1 36.34 -2.12 17.38
N GLY A 2 35.60 -1.57 16.42
CA GLY A 2 34.42 -0.75 16.70
C GLY A 2 33.24 -1.60 17.16
N ILE A 3 32.66 -1.24 18.31
CA ILE A 3 31.36 -1.76 18.74
C ILE A 3 30.35 -1.24 17.73
N MET A 4 29.81 -2.11 16.88
CA MET A 4 28.71 -1.77 16.00
C MET A 4 27.46 -1.62 16.86
N MET A 5 27.24 -0.43 17.41
CA MET A 5 26.00 -0.10 18.11
C MET A 5 24.87 -0.11 17.09
N PHE A 6 23.75 -0.74 17.44
CA PHE A 6 22.51 -0.69 16.68
C PHE A 6 21.90 0.72 16.76
N THR A 7 22.51 1.70 16.10
CA THR A 7 22.12 3.12 16.19
C THR A 7 20.76 3.42 15.56
N ASN A 8 20.30 2.58 14.63
CA ASN A 8 19.01 2.74 13.95
C ASN A 8 17.96 1.70 14.39
N ALA A 9 18.23 0.87 15.39
CA ALA A 9 17.26 -0.12 15.85
C ALA A 9 16.16 0.54 16.68
N LYS A 10 14.91 0.20 16.37
CA LYS A 10 13.75 0.52 17.21
C LYS A 10 13.53 -0.63 18.18
N TRP A 11 13.77 -0.37 19.46
CA TRP A 11 13.52 -1.33 20.52
C TRP A 11 12.06 -1.25 20.97
N ILE A 12 11.39 -2.39 20.98
CA ILE A 12 9.99 -2.51 21.42
C ILE A 12 9.99 -3.38 22.66
N GLY A 13 9.32 -2.91 23.72
CA GLY A 13 9.16 -3.62 24.98
C GLY A 13 7.77 -3.41 25.54
N VAL A 14 7.41 -4.19 26.57
CA VAL A 14 6.14 -4.00 27.27
C VAL A 14 6.14 -2.60 27.91
N PRO A 15 5.16 -1.73 27.59
CA PRO A 15 5.15 -0.38 28.12
C PRO A 15 4.85 -0.38 29.63
N LEU A 16 5.37 0.62 30.34
CA LEU A 16 5.21 0.75 31.79
C LEU A 16 3.74 0.75 32.23
N SER A 17 2.85 1.34 31.42
CA SER A 17 1.42 1.36 31.67
C SER A 17 0.80 -0.05 31.76
N GLU A 18 1.22 -0.96 30.87
CA GLU A 18 0.77 -2.36 30.90
C GLU A 18 1.40 -3.11 32.07
N ILE A 19 2.67 -2.84 32.41
CA ILE A 19 3.33 -3.42 33.60
C ILE A 19 2.56 -3.08 34.87
N ILE A 20 2.16 -1.81 35.04
CA ILE A 20 1.38 -1.34 36.19
C ILE A 20 -0.02 -1.95 36.17
N LYS A 21 -0.71 -1.89 35.03
CA LYS A 21 -2.09 -2.39 34.86
C LYS A 21 -2.22 -3.87 35.21
N TRP A 22 -1.26 -4.68 34.80
CA TRP A 22 -1.26 -6.13 35.04
C TRP A 22 -0.47 -6.56 36.27
N ASN A 23 0.01 -5.59 37.07
CA ASN A 23 0.81 -5.81 38.27
C ASN A 23 1.98 -6.79 38.04
N ILE A 24 2.73 -6.59 36.95
CA ILE A 24 3.83 -7.48 36.57
C ILE A 24 5.02 -7.23 37.51
N LEU A 25 5.28 -8.19 38.39
CA LEU A 25 6.41 -8.13 39.33
C LEU A 25 7.73 -8.41 38.61
N GLN A 26 8.85 -7.95 39.18
CA GLN A 26 10.18 -8.10 38.57
C GLN A 26 10.54 -9.56 38.26
N GLY A 27 10.16 -10.51 39.13
CA GLY A 27 10.38 -11.95 38.92
C GLY A 27 9.57 -12.55 37.77
N ASP A 28 8.46 -11.90 37.40
CA ASP A 28 7.53 -12.37 36.37
C ASP A 28 7.89 -11.85 34.96
N MET A 29 8.82 -10.91 34.86
CA MET A 29 9.19 -10.26 33.60
C MET A 29 9.81 -11.24 32.59
N ASN A 30 10.40 -12.35 33.04
CA ASN A 30 11.19 -13.25 32.20
C ASN A 30 10.43 -14.48 31.66
N ASN A 31 9.20 -14.75 32.13
CA ASN A 31 8.42 -15.94 31.79
C ASN A 31 7.08 -15.62 31.11
N ARG A 32 6.95 -14.43 30.51
CA ARG A 32 5.73 -13.99 29.84
C ARG A 32 5.95 -13.83 28.34
N PHE A 33 4.93 -14.18 27.57
CA PHE A 33 4.85 -13.81 26.17
C PHE A 33 4.11 -12.49 26.05
N ALA A 34 4.69 -11.54 25.34
CA ALA A 34 4.02 -10.33 24.92
C ALA A 34 3.76 -10.40 23.42
N PHE A 35 2.57 -10.01 23.01
CA PHE A 35 2.22 -9.88 21.61
C PHE A 35 2.40 -8.42 21.18
N PHE A 36 3.20 -8.21 20.15
CA PHE A 36 3.41 -6.90 19.55
C PHE A 36 2.79 -6.89 18.15
N HIS A 37 2.01 -5.86 17.86
CA HIS A 37 1.43 -5.62 16.54
C HIS A 37 2.08 -4.41 15.90
N LEU A 38 2.42 -4.51 14.62
CA LEU A 38 2.96 -3.42 13.84
C LEU A 38 2.32 -3.46 12.46
N ASP A 39 1.68 -2.36 12.09
CA ASP A 39 1.15 -2.13 10.75
C ASP A 39 2.12 -1.26 9.96
N ILE A 40 2.39 -1.68 8.72
CA ILE A 40 3.26 -0.97 7.78
C ILE A 40 2.51 -0.93 6.45
N ASP A 41 2.21 0.28 6.00
CA ASP A 41 1.73 0.53 4.65
C ASP A 41 2.93 0.78 3.73
N LEU A 42 2.99 0.03 2.63
CA LEU A 42 4.01 0.20 1.61
C LEU A 42 3.40 0.93 0.42
N GLU A 43 4.03 2.04 0.01
CA GLU A 43 3.57 2.86 -1.11
C GLU A 43 3.64 2.10 -2.46
N GLU A 44 4.59 1.17 -2.58
CA GLU A 44 4.76 0.34 -3.78
C GLU A 44 4.86 -1.15 -3.43
N VAL A 45 4.52 -2.00 -4.41
CA VAL A 45 4.76 -3.45 -4.30
C VAL A 45 6.26 -3.70 -4.34
N GLY A 46 6.86 -3.77 -3.16
CA GLY A 46 8.30 -3.92 -2.99
C GLY A 46 8.72 -5.28 -2.44
N LYS A 47 10.04 -5.48 -2.43
CA LYS A 47 10.63 -6.50 -1.58
C LYS A 47 10.78 -5.95 -0.17
N LEU A 48 10.37 -6.71 0.83
CA LEU A 48 10.56 -6.34 2.24
C LEU A 48 11.52 -7.33 2.89
N PHE A 49 12.65 -6.81 3.36
CA PHE A 49 13.60 -7.57 4.15
C PHE A 49 13.57 -7.07 5.60
N LEU A 50 13.31 -7.96 6.54
CA LEU A 50 13.28 -7.63 7.96
C LEU A 50 14.58 -8.07 8.64
N GLN A 51 15.07 -7.20 9.52
CA GLN A 51 16.14 -7.50 10.47
C GLN A 51 15.55 -7.48 11.87
N ILE A 52 15.50 -8.63 12.52
CA ILE A 52 14.84 -8.78 13.83
C ILE A 52 15.78 -9.43 14.85
N THR A 53 15.71 -8.95 16.08
CA THR A 53 16.42 -9.56 17.22
C THR A 53 15.54 -9.51 18.45
N ALA A 54 15.84 -10.35 19.44
CA ALA A 54 15.18 -10.35 20.74
C ALA A 54 16.18 -10.75 21.84
N VAL A 55 15.80 -10.54 23.10
CA VAL A 55 16.66 -10.93 24.23
C VAL A 55 16.62 -12.44 24.48
N ALA A 56 15.44 -13.04 24.41
CA ALA A 56 15.25 -14.45 24.76
C ALA A 56 14.74 -15.28 23.59
N ARG A 57 13.49 -15.04 23.17
CA ARG A 57 12.82 -15.76 22.08
C ARG A 57 11.80 -14.86 21.41
N TYR A 58 11.55 -15.08 20.13
CA TYR A 58 10.39 -14.55 19.42
C TYR A 58 9.85 -15.59 18.43
N ARG A 59 8.59 -15.39 18.05
CA ARG A 59 7.97 -16.05 16.89
C ARG A 59 7.35 -14.95 16.04
N LEU A 60 7.69 -14.95 14.76
CA LEU A 60 7.25 -13.94 13.81
C LEU A 60 6.09 -14.47 12.98
N TRP A 61 5.02 -13.69 12.92
CA TRP A 61 3.90 -13.89 12.00
C TRP A 61 3.73 -12.62 11.18
N ILE A 62 3.44 -12.79 9.89
CA ILE A 62 3.11 -11.70 8.99
C ILE A 62 1.81 -12.07 8.30
N ASN A 63 0.81 -11.17 8.37
CA ASN A 63 -0.47 -11.37 7.72
C ASN A 63 -1.14 -12.73 8.05
N GLY A 64 -1.01 -13.18 9.30
CA GLY A 64 -1.58 -14.43 9.81
C GLY A 64 -0.78 -15.70 9.48
N LYS A 65 0.30 -15.59 8.70
CA LYS A 65 1.17 -16.73 8.36
C LYS A 65 2.42 -16.75 9.23
N PRO A 66 2.81 -17.91 9.79
CA PRO A 66 4.07 -18.03 10.51
C PRO A 66 5.26 -17.90 9.55
N VAL A 67 6.27 -17.12 9.94
CA VAL A 67 7.47 -16.87 9.11
C VAL A 67 8.68 -17.60 9.69
N LEU A 68 9.15 -17.19 10.87
CA LEU A 68 10.27 -17.84 11.55
C LEU A 68 10.21 -17.69 13.07
N SER A 69 11.14 -18.33 13.76
CA SER A 69 11.37 -18.19 15.20
C SER A 69 12.84 -17.90 15.44
N GLY A 70 13.12 -17.10 16.46
CA GLY A 70 14.48 -16.74 16.81
C GLY A 70 14.57 -16.29 18.26
N PRO A 71 15.61 -15.53 18.63
CA PRO A 71 16.69 -15.05 17.79
C PRO A 71 17.83 -16.08 17.63
N CYS A 72 18.74 -15.85 16.67
CA CYS A 72 20.12 -16.34 16.79
C CYS A 72 20.71 -15.88 18.13
N LYS A 73 21.08 -16.84 19.00
CA LYS A 73 21.58 -16.52 20.34
C LYS A 73 22.93 -15.84 20.28
N GLY A 74 23.03 -14.69 20.94
CA GLY A 74 24.26 -13.95 21.16
C GLY A 74 24.95 -14.26 22.48
N ASP A 75 26.07 -13.57 22.70
CA ASP A 75 26.74 -13.48 24.00
C ASP A 75 26.66 -12.03 24.53
N ARG A 76 27.21 -11.79 25.73
CA ARG A 76 27.17 -10.47 26.40
C ARG A 76 27.77 -9.33 25.56
N TYR A 77 28.66 -9.65 24.64
CA TYR A 77 29.40 -8.69 23.81
C TYR A 77 28.94 -8.70 22.35
N ARG A 78 28.09 -9.66 21.95
CA ARG A 78 27.65 -9.87 20.58
C ARG A 78 26.18 -10.25 20.52
N GLN A 79 25.35 -9.30 20.09
CA GLN A 79 23.95 -9.56 19.78
C GLN A 79 23.79 -9.82 18.28
N TYR A 80 23.21 -10.96 17.92
CA TYR A 80 22.88 -11.28 16.52
C TYR A 80 21.45 -10.84 16.20
N TYR A 81 21.18 -10.66 14.91
CA TYR A 81 19.83 -10.47 14.37
C TYR A 81 19.61 -11.48 13.25
N ASP A 82 18.35 -11.86 13.06
CA ASP A 82 17.93 -12.67 11.94
C ASP A 82 17.53 -11.74 10.79
N GLY A 83 17.95 -12.09 9.57
CA GLY A 83 17.53 -11.43 8.34
C GLY A 83 16.58 -12.34 7.58
N VAL A 84 15.39 -11.84 7.21
CA VAL A 84 14.41 -12.61 6.45
C VAL A 84 13.77 -11.77 5.33
N ASP A 85 13.70 -12.34 4.13
CA ASP A 85 12.87 -11.81 3.06
C ASP A 85 11.41 -12.23 3.30
N VAL A 86 10.54 -11.25 3.46
CA VAL A 86 9.12 -11.45 3.77
C VAL A 86 8.20 -10.97 2.65
N SER A 87 8.75 -10.73 1.46
CA SER A 87 8.02 -10.20 0.31
C SER A 87 6.78 -11.03 -0.05
N ASP A 88 6.88 -12.35 0.02
CA ASP A 88 5.76 -13.28 -0.29
C ASP A 88 4.65 -13.30 0.78
N TYR A 89 4.90 -12.66 1.93
CA TYR A 89 3.92 -12.53 3.02
C TYR A 89 3.16 -11.21 2.96
N LEU A 90 3.51 -10.29 2.06
CA LEU A 90 2.84 -9.03 1.88
C LEU A 90 1.46 -9.23 1.23
N LYS A 91 0.44 -8.54 1.74
CA LYS A 91 -0.88 -8.52 1.12
C LYS A 91 -0.87 -7.53 -0.02
N LYS A 92 -1.21 -8.01 -1.21
CA LYS A 92 -1.51 -7.15 -2.36
C LYS A 92 -2.97 -6.71 -2.26
N MET A 93 -3.21 -5.41 -2.42
CA MET A 93 -4.49 -4.75 -2.14
C MET A 93 -5.71 -5.41 -2.81
N PHE A 94 -5.58 -5.93 -4.04
CA PHE A 94 -6.72 -6.44 -4.81
C PHE A 94 -6.70 -7.93 -5.16
N GLU A 95 -5.77 -8.75 -4.63
CA GLU A 95 -5.72 -10.17 -5.02
C GLU A 95 -7.00 -10.93 -4.69
N LEU A 96 -7.66 -10.57 -3.59
CA LEU A 96 -8.94 -11.16 -3.21
C LEU A 96 -10.08 -10.79 -4.17
N TRP A 97 -10.08 -9.58 -4.73
CA TRP A 97 -11.05 -9.17 -5.75
C TRP A 97 -10.72 -9.74 -7.13
N ARG A 98 -9.43 -9.88 -7.45
CA ARG A 98 -8.93 -10.39 -8.73
C ARG A 98 -9.46 -11.78 -9.05
N VAL A 99 -9.62 -12.64 -8.05
CA VAL A 99 -10.08 -14.03 -8.22
C VAL A 99 -11.60 -14.17 -8.26
N LEU A 100 -12.37 -13.10 -7.99
CA LEU A 100 -13.83 -13.17 -7.96
C LEU A 100 -14.45 -13.53 -9.33
N PRO A 101 -14.00 -12.96 -10.46
CA PRO A 101 -14.50 -13.37 -11.78
C PRO A 101 -14.24 -14.86 -12.08
N GLU A 102 -13.09 -15.39 -11.67
CA GLU A 102 -12.75 -16.82 -11.83
C GLU A 102 -13.68 -17.74 -11.02
N LYS A 103 -14.25 -17.22 -9.93
CA LYS A 103 -15.26 -17.91 -9.12
C LYS A 103 -16.69 -17.74 -9.64
N GLY A 104 -16.87 -17.06 -10.77
CA GLY A 104 -18.19 -16.79 -11.36
C GLY A 104 -18.92 -15.59 -10.76
N CYS A 105 -18.28 -14.78 -9.92
CA CYS A 105 -18.89 -13.56 -9.40
C CYS A 105 -19.00 -12.51 -10.53
N THR A 106 -20.22 -12.06 -10.81
CA THR A 106 -20.51 -10.97 -11.76
C THR A 106 -20.83 -9.64 -11.08
N THR A 107 -20.86 -9.63 -9.74
CA THR A 107 -21.08 -8.46 -8.88
C THR A 107 -20.06 -8.47 -7.73
N CYS A 108 -20.02 -7.41 -6.92
CA CYS A 108 -19.14 -7.35 -5.76
C CYS A 108 -19.82 -8.01 -4.55
N PRO A 109 -19.28 -9.10 -3.97
CA PRO A 109 -19.83 -9.73 -2.76
C PRO A 109 -19.59 -8.88 -1.53
N GLU A 110 -20.36 -9.06 -0.46
CA GLU A 110 -20.20 -8.35 0.82
C GLU A 110 -18.75 -8.30 1.30
N VAL A 111 -18.08 -9.46 1.24
CA VAL A 111 -16.64 -9.63 1.46
C VAL A 111 -16.11 -10.61 0.41
N PRO A 112 -14.84 -10.51 -0.03
CA PRO A 112 -14.32 -11.34 -1.12
C PRO A 112 -14.10 -12.82 -0.72
N VAL A 113 -14.27 -13.17 0.57
CA VAL A 113 -14.11 -14.53 1.11
C VAL A 113 -15.24 -14.82 2.08
N ASN A 114 -15.88 -15.98 1.93
CA ASN A 114 -16.99 -16.43 2.78
C ASN A 114 -18.14 -15.41 2.88
N SER A 115 -18.50 -14.83 1.74
CA SER A 115 -19.57 -13.84 1.71
C SER A 115 -20.91 -14.46 2.08
N ARG A 116 -21.72 -13.70 2.83
CA ARG A 116 -23.13 -14.04 3.07
C ARG A 116 -24.01 -13.61 1.89
N SER A 117 -23.60 -12.58 1.16
CA SER A 117 -24.34 -12.02 0.04
C SER A 117 -23.40 -11.67 -1.11
N GLU A 118 -23.81 -12.04 -2.32
CA GLU A 118 -22.94 -11.95 -3.50
C GLU A 118 -23.01 -10.58 -4.20
N CYS A 119 -23.90 -9.68 -3.78
CA CYS A 119 -24.06 -8.35 -4.38
C CYS A 119 -24.25 -7.26 -3.33
N HIS A 120 -23.19 -6.50 -3.08
CA HIS A 120 -23.14 -5.37 -2.15
C HIS A 120 -22.25 -4.25 -2.67
N ALA A 121 -22.80 -3.05 -2.83
CA ALA A 121 -22.07 -1.91 -3.36
C ALA A 121 -20.90 -1.44 -2.46
N TRP A 122 -20.95 -1.70 -1.16
CA TRP A 122 -19.92 -1.23 -0.22
C TRP A 122 -18.53 -1.88 -0.42
N SER A 123 -18.47 -2.99 -1.15
CA SER A 123 -17.26 -3.74 -1.47
C SER A 123 -16.78 -3.46 -2.89
N ALA A 124 -17.48 -2.58 -3.62
CA ALA A 124 -17.07 -2.04 -4.91
C ALA A 124 -15.95 -0.99 -4.79
N GLN A 125 -15.21 -1.01 -3.67
CA GLN A 125 -14.02 -0.19 -3.43
C GLN A 125 -13.00 -0.21 -4.58
N PRO A 126 -12.76 -1.34 -5.31
CA PRO A 126 -11.82 -1.32 -6.43
C PRO A 126 -12.11 -0.21 -7.45
N ILE A 127 -13.38 0.13 -7.71
CA ILE A 127 -13.74 1.19 -8.65
C ILE A 127 -13.20 2.54 -8.18
N TYR A 128 -13.39 2.86 -6.90
CA TYR A 128 -12.91 4.11 -6.31
C TYR A 128 -11.39 4.19 -6.36
N GLU A 129 -10.72 3.09 -6.01
CA GLU A 129 -9.26 2.98 -5.99
C GLU A 129 -8.63 3.14 -7.37
N PHE A 130 -9.25 2.56 -8.41
CA PHE A 130 -8.81 2.75 -9.79
C PHE A 130 -8.82 4.22 -10.21
N ILE A 131 -9.84 4.98 -9.82
CA ILE A 131 -10.00 6.38 -10.24
C ILE A 131 -9.15 7.33 -9.38
N HIS A 132 -9.21 7.18 -8.06
CA HIS A 132 -8.63 8.16 -7.14
C HIS A 132 -7.19 7.87 -6.75
N HIS A 133 -6.77 6.60 -6.74
CA HIS A 133 -5.43 6.21 -6.30
C HIS A 133 -4.56 5.75 -7.47
N ILE A 134 -5.08 4.95 -8.40
CA ILE A 134 -4.28 4.43 -9.53
C ILE A 134 -4.19 5.44 -10.67
N LEU A 135 -5.32 5.97 -11.15
CA LEU A 135 -5.31 7.13 -12.05
C LEU A 135 -4.92 8.41 -11.32
N GLY A 136 -5.13 8.45 -10.00
CA GLY A 136 -4.75 9.57 -9.16
C GLY A 136 -5.60 10.82 -9.35
N LEU A 137 -6.88 10.66 -9.72
CA LEU A 137 -7.78 11.79 -9.90
C LEU A 137 -8.19 12.35 -8.54
N CYS A 138 -7.87 13.61 -8.30
CA CYS A 138 -8.24 14.35 -7.10
C CYS A 138 -9.16 15.52 -7.48
N ILE A 139 -10.25 15.67 -6.74
CA ILE A 139 -11.13 16.84 -6.82
C ILE A 139 -10.57 17.86 -5.83
N GLU A 140 -9.92 18.91 -6.34
CA GLU A 140 -9.29 19.93 -5.50
C GLU A 140 -10.30 20.97 -4.99
N GLU A 141 -11.35 21.23 -5.78
CA GLU A 141 -12.40 22.19 -5.44
C GLU A 141 -13.78 21.58 -5.72
N ALA A 142 -14.74 21.88 -4.83
CA ALA A 142 -16.09 21.35 -4.92
C ALA A 142 -16.73 21.67 -6.28
N GLY A 143 -17.64 20.80 -6.73
CA GLY A 143 -18.32 21.02 -8.00
C GLY A 143 -17.49 20.75 -9.26
N TRP A 144 -16.30 20.12 -9.13
CA TRP A 144 -15.39 19.82 -10.25
C TRP A 144 -14.80 21.08 -10.92
N GLU A 145 -14.80 22.21 -10.23
CA GLU A 145 -14.18 23.44 -10.73
C GLU A 145 -12.68 23.27 -10.94
N LYS A 146 -12.06 22.44 -10.11
CA LYS A 146 -10.64 22.13 -10.19
C LYS A 146 -10.32 20.67 -9.86
N ILE A 147 -9.52 20.05 -10.73
CA ILE A 147 -9.02 18.68 -10.55
C ILE A 147 -7.51 18.58 -10.78
N SER A 148 -6.90 17.58 -10.17
CA SER A 148 -5.57 17.11 -10.54
C SER A 148 -5.61 15.61 -10.84
N ILE A 149 -4.72 15.18 -11.74
CA ILE A 149 -4.57 13.79 -12.13
C ILE A 149 -3.10 13.43 -11.92
N SER A 150 -2.81 12.45 -11.07
CA SER A 150 -1.45 11.99 -10.80
C SER A 150 -1.36 10.47 -10.89
N PRO A 151 -1.19 9.91 -12.09
CA PRO A 151 -1.22 8.46 -12.26
C PRO A 151 -0.04 7.79 -11.55
N ASP A 152 -0.33 6.74 -10.79
CA ASP A 152 0.69 5.93 -10.13
C ASP A 152 1.22 4.86 -11.08
N PHE A 153 2.37 5.15 -11.70
CA PHE A 153 3.01 4.22 -12.64
C PHE A 153 3.66 3.01 -11.97
N SER A 154 3.77 2.94 -10.64
CA SER A 154 4.29 1.74 -9.96
C SER A 154 3.31 0.56 -10.12
N VAL A 155 2.00 0.86 -10.05
CA VAL A 155 0.91 -0.12 -10.19
C VAL A 155 0.32 -0.11 -11.60
N LEU A 156 0.22 1.07 -12.23
CA LEU A 156 -0.49 1.24 -13.50
C LEU A 156 0.30 0.65 -14.68
N LYS A 157 -0.32 -0.33 -15.36
CA LYS A 157 0.15 -0.88 -16.64
C LYS A 157 -0.49 -0.14 -17.82
N ASN A 158 -1.69 -0.56 -18.19
CA ASN A 158 -2.51 0.08 -19.19
C ASN A 158 -3.89 0.29 -18.60
N MET A 159 -4.45 1.47 -18.77
CA MET A 159 -5.75 1.81 -18.24
C MET A 159 -6.47 2.72 -19.23
N ASN A 160 -7.76 2.49 -19.45
CA ASN A 160 -8.58 3.41 -20.21
C ASN A 160 -9.99 3.41 -19.62
N GLY A 161 -10.67 4.54 -19.74
CA GLY A 161 -12.00 4.68 -19.18
C GLY A 161 -12.59 6.06 -19.39
N GLN A 162 -13.79 6.22 -18.87
CA GLN A 162 -14.55 7.45 -18.92
C GLN A 162 -15.18 7.70 -17.54
N LEU A 163 -15.17 8.95 -17.12
CA LEU A 163 -15.74 9.39 -15.86
C LEU A 163 -16.77 10.49 -16.14
N VAL A 164 -17.99 10.28 -15.64
CA VAL A 164 -19.05 11.28 -15.73
C VAL A 164 -18.80 12.33 -14.65
N THR A 165 -18.62 13.58 -15.06
CA THR A 165 -18.45 14.74 -14.16
C THR A 165 -19.63 15.69 -14.33
N LEU A 166 -19.73 16.69 -13.43
CA LEU A 166 -20.75 17.74 -13.57
C LEU A 166 -20.60 18.58 -14.84
N MET A 167 -19.39 18.65 -15.40
CA MET A 167 -19.08 19.48 -16.58
C MET A 167 -19.08 18.67 -17.90
N GLY A 168 -19.30 17.35 -17.82
CA GLY A 168 -19.29 16.45 -18.97
C GLY A 168 -18.46 15.19 -18.75
N ILE A 169 -18.22 14.44 -19.81
CA ILE A 169 -17.48 13.18 -19.74
C ILE A 169 -15.99 13.49 -19.85
N LEU A 170 -15.21 13.09 -18.83
CA LEU A 170 -13.75 13.04 -18.89
C LEU A 170 -13.34 11.66 -19.42
N LYS A 171 -12.52 11.60 -20.46
CA LYS A 171 -11.98 10.33 -20.97
C LYS A 171 -10.48 10.27 -20.72
N PHE A 172 -9.99 9.09 -20.36
CA PHE A 172 -8.58 8.87 -20.12
C PHE A 172 -8.09 7.60 -20.78
N MET A 173 -6.86 7.63 -21.27
CA MET A 173 -6.10 6.47 -21.71
C MET A 173 -4.66 6.63 -21.21
N VAL A 174 -4.15 5.62 -20.54
CA VAL A 174 -2.76 5.54 -20.13
C VAL A 174 -2.20 4.23 -20.67
N LYS A 175 -1.12 4.33 -21.44
CA LYS A 175 -0.36 3.20 -21.99
C LYS A 175 1.08 3.30 -21.50
N LYS A 176 1.53 2.29 -20.74
CA LYS A 176 2.92 2.17 -20.30
C LYS A 176 3.62 1.06 -21.06
N THR A 177 4.74 1.39 -21.68
CA THR A 177 5.72 0.43 -22.20
C THR A 177 6.97 0.47 -21.33
N ASN A 178 7.93 -0.42 -21.58
CA ASN A 178 9.21 -0.43 -20.86
C ASN A 178 10.00 0.87 -21.07
N GLU A 179 9.76 1.59 -22.17
CA GLU A 179 10.55 2.77 -22.57
C GLU A 179 9.77 4.08 -22.40
N LYS A 180 8.44 4.05 -22.52
CA LYS A 180 7.62 5.27 -22.58
C LYS A 180 6.27 5.07 -21.90
N VAL A 181 5.78 6.15 -21.32
CA VAL A 181 4.39 6.33 -20.91
C VAL A 181 3.72 7.29 -21.88
N ARG A 182 2.54 6.92 -22.36
CA ARG A 182 1.63 7.79 -23.11
C ARG A 182 0.33 7.97 -22.33
N ILE A 183 -0.08 9.22 -22.14
CA ILE A 183 -1.28 9.62 -21.41
C ILE A 183 -2.12 10.48 -22.35
N GLU A 184 -3.38 10.10 -22.55
CA GLU A 184 -4.36 10.87 -23.28
C GLU A 184 -5.50 11.23 -22.33
N LEU A 185 -5.82 12.51 -22.23
CA LEU A 185 -6.83 13.06 -21.35
C LEU A 185 -7.74 14.00 -22.15
N ASP A 186 -8.99 13.58 -22.35
CA ASP A 186 -10.05 14.41 -22.94
C ASP A 186 -10.83 15.08 -21.81
N ILE A 187 -10.56 16.38 -21.61
CA ILE A 187 -11.10 17.16 -20.50
C ILE A 187 -12.34 17.94 -20.98
N PRO A 188 -13.49 17.84 -20.30
CA PRO A 188 -14.65 18.65 -20.64
C PRO A 188 -14.41 20.15 -20.37
N LYS A 189 -15.12 21.01 -21.10
CA LYS A 189 -15.04 22.47 -20.90
C LYS A 189 -15.49 22.84 -19.48
N GLY A 190 -14.83 23.82 -18.87
CA GLY A 190 -15.22 24.36 -17.56
C GLY A 190 -14.52 23.73 -16.35
N ILE A 191 -13.58 22.80 -16.56
CA ILE A 191 -12.75 22.23 -15.48
C ILE A 191 -11.33 22.79 -15.56
N ASN A 192 -10.85 23.42 -14.49
CA ASN A 192 -9.44 23.73 -14.33
C ASN A 192 -8.70 22.44 -13.96
N SER A 193 -7.85 21.94 -14.84
CA SER A 193 -7.27 20.61 -14.68
C SER A 193 -5.75 20.63 -14.81
N SER A 194 -5.11 19.73 -14.09
CA SER A 194 -3.65 19.58 -14.13
C SER A 194 -3.22 18.12 -14.05
N LEU A 195 -2.13 17.80 -14.74
CA LEU A 195 -1.48 16.50 -14.72
C LEU A 195 -0.17 16.61 -13.93
N CYS A 196 0.00 15.77 -12.91
CA CYS A 196 1.16 15.73 -12.04
C CYS A 196 2.00 14.48 -12.34
N LEU A 197 3.21 14.67 -12.88
CA LEU A 197 4.17 13.61 -13.21
C LEU A 197 5.43 13.75 -12.35
N GLY A 198 5.37 13.23 -11.12
CA GLY A 198 6.42 13.43 -10.12
C GLY A 198 6.44 14.89 -9.67
N ARG A 199 7.54 15.61 -9.90
CA ARG A 199 7.67 17.05 -9.57
C ARG A 199 7.11 17.99 -10.66
N GLU A 200 6.81 17.45 -11.82
CA GLU A 200 6.35 18.21 -12.97
C GLU A 200 4.83 18.36 -12.90
N LYS A 201 4.32 19.59 -12.98
CA LYS A 201 2.89 19.88 -13.05
C LYS A 201 2.59 20.54 -14.39
N VAL A 202 1.69 19.93 -15.15
CA VAL A 202 1.27 20.39 -16.47
C VAL A 202 -0.18 20.82 -16.42
N ILE A 203 -0.49 22.00 -16.96
CA ILE A 203 -1.86 22.47 -17.08
C ILE A 203 -2.52 21.75 -18.26
N LEU A 204 -3.73 21.26 -18.04
CA LEU A 204 -4.55 20.60 -19.05
C LEU A 204 -5.57 21.59 -19.60
N HIS A 205 -5.86 21.51 -20.89
CA HIS A 205 -6.85 22.33 -21.57
C HIS A 205 -8.09 21.52 -21.92
N ALA A 206 -9.22 22.20 -22.16
CA ALA A 206 -10.43 21.51 -22.62
C ALA A 206 -10.21 20.83 -23.99
N GLY A 207 -10.73 19.62 -24.14
CA GLY A 207 -10.48 18.74 -25.27
C GLY A 207 -9.34 17.75 -25.01
N LEU A 208 -8.80 17.17 -26.08
CA LEU A 208 -7.78 16.13 -26.02
C LEU A 208 -6.39 16.72 -25.71
N ASN A 209 -5.80 16.24 -24.62
CA ASN A 209 -4.41 16.50 -24.25
C ASN A 209 -3.64 15.18 -24.35
N VAL A 210 -2.46 15.20 -24.97
CA VAL A 210 -1.60 14.02 -25.14
C VAL A 210 -0.23 14.32 -24.57
N TYR A 211 0.25 13.44 -23.69
CA TYR A 211 1.56 13.52 -23.06
C TYR A 211 2.32 12.22 -23.25
N GLU A 212 3.58 12.35 -23.64
CA GLU A 212 4.51 11.22 -23.72
C GLU A 212 5.73 11.53 -22.85
N LYS A 213 6.10 10.60 -21.98
CA LYS A 213 7.28 10.71 -21.11
C LYS A 213 8.08 9.42 -21.20
N SER A 214 9.39 9.54 -21.43
CA SER A 214 10.29 8.38 -21.38
C SER A 214 10.36 7.86 -19.95
N CYS A 215 10.21 6.54 -19.78
CA CYS A 215 10.44 5.86 -18.51
C CYS A 215 11.94 5.96 -18.20
N ILE A 216 12.35 6.87 -17.32
CA ILE A 216 13.71 6.83 -16.77
C ILE A 216 13.70 5.67 -15.76
N GLN A 217 14.59 4.69 -15.98
CA GLN A 217 14.80 3.54 -15.08
C GLN A 217 15.10 3.97 -13.66
#